data_AF-A0A429MUD5-F1
#
_entry.id   AF-A0A429MUD5-F1
#
_cell.length_a   1.000
_cell.length_b   1.000
_cell.length_c   1.000
_cell.angle_alpha   90.00
_cell.angle_beta   90.00
_cell.angle_gamma   90.00
#
_symmetry.space_group_name_H-M   'P 1'
#
loop_
_entity.id
_entity.type
_entity.pdbx_description
1 polymer ?
#
loop_
_entity_poly.entity_id
_entity_poly.type
_entity_poly.pdbx_seq_one_letter_code
_entity_poly.pdbx_strand_id
1 'polypeptide(L)'
;MTQYQPPHINRKLNVQAWWLTALLISINVGLFIWQIISGVDISDPAIKDALHWGADFTPLTFSGQPERLFTSMFFHFGIIHLMLNMWALYIFGNV
;
A
#
# COMPACT_ATOMS: atom_id res chain seq x y z
N MET A 1 -25.42 -42.42 -22.44
CA MET A 1 -25.15 -40.98 -22.21
C MET A 1 -23.80 -40.88 -21.53
N THR A 2 -22.75 -40.49 -22.26
CA THR A 2 -21.40 -40.34 -21.71
C THR A 2 -21.35 -39.05 -20.88
N GLN A 3 -21.00 -39.18 -19.60
CA GLN A 3 -20.81 -38.03 -18.71
C GLN A 3 -19.64 -37.19 -19.22
N TYR A 4 -19.91 -35.93 -19.59
CA TYR A 4 -18.87 -34.98 -19.97
C TYR A 4 -18.19 -34.43 -18.72
N GLN A 5 -16.89 -34.67 -18.57
CA GLN A 5 -16.06 -34.04 -17.55
C GLN A 5 -15.23 -32.92 -18.19
N PRO A 6 -15.39 -31.65 -17.79
CA PRO A 6 -14.58 -30.57 -18.31
C PRO A 6 -13.11 -30.75 -17.87
N PRO A 7 -12.13 -30.28 -18.68
CA PRO A 7 -10.73 -30.34 -18.33
C PRO A 7 -10.46 -29.48 -17.07
N HIS A 8 -9.96 -30.13 -16.01
CA HIS A 8 -9.49 -29.44 -14.81
C HIS A 8 -8.11 -28.80 -15.09
N ILE A 9 -8.11 -27.51 -15.45
CA ILE A 9 -6.87 -26.74 -15.61
C ILE A 9 -6.35 -26.34 -14.22
N ASN A 10 -5.48 -27.17 -13.64
CA ASN A 10 -4.76 -26.86 -12.40
C ASN A 10 -3.57 -25.92 -12.68
N ARG A 11 -3.84 -24.68 -13.08
CA ARG A 11 -2.78 -23.66 -13.20
C ARG A 11 -2.55 -23.04 -11.83
N LYS A 12 -1.55 -23.54 -11.09
CA LYS A 12 -1.02 -22.78 -9.95
C LYS A 12 -0.38 -21.51 -10.51
N LEU A 13 -1.01 -20.36 -10.25
CA LEU A 13 -0.37 -19.07 -10.50
C LEU A 13 0.88 -19.04 -9.63
N ASN A 14 2.06 -19.20 -10.24
CA ASN A 14 3.34 -19.06 -9.55
C ASN A 14 3.67 -17.58 -9.38
N VAL A 15 2.83 -16.89 -8.63
CA VAL A 15 3.11 -15.54 -8.13
C VAL A 15 4.06 -15.77 -6.97
N GLN A 16 5.36 -15.55 -7.18
CA GLN A 16 6.29 -15.66 -6.06
C GLN A 16 6.04 -14.47 -5.11
N ALA A 17 5.23 -14.62 -4.05
CA ALA A 17 4.73 -13.48 -3.26
C ALA A 17 5.79 -12.43 -2.84
N TRP A 18 7.05 -12.83 -2.69
CA TRP A 18 8.20 -11.92 -2.57
C TRP A 18 8.27 -10.78 -3.61
N TRP A 19 7.91 -10.99 -4.89
CA TRP A 19 7.96 -9.93 -5.91
C TRP A 19 6.91 -8.84 -5.65
N LEU A 20 5.74 -9.24 -5.15
CA LEU A 20 4.68 -8.31 -4.76
C LEU A 20 5.09 -7.52 -3.53
N THR A 21 5.67 -8.19 -2.52
CA THR A 21 6.21 -7.55 -1.32
C THR A 21 7.31 -6.54 -1.67
N ALA A 22 8.25 -6.92 -2.52
CA ALA A 22 9.31 -6.04 -3.00
C ALA A 22 8.75 -4.82 -3.77
N LEU A 23 7.73 -5.03 -4.61
CA LEU A 23 7.06 -3.96 -5.33
C LEU A 23 6.37 -2.98 -4.38
N LEU A 24 5.59 -3.47 -3.41
CA LEU A 24 4.90 -2.64 -2.44
C LEU A 24 5.88 -1.84 -1.56
N ILE A 25 6.99 -2.46 -1.12
CA ILE A 25 8.05 -1.76 -0.39
C ILE A 25 8.64 -0.63 -1.26
N SER A 26 8.97 -0.93 -2.52
CA SER A 26 9.54 0.04 -3.44
C SER A 26 8.61 1.22 -3.69
N ILE A 27 7.31 0.97 -3.84
CA ILE A 27 6.29 2.02 -3.98
C ILE A 27 6.23 2.90 -2.73
N ASN A 28 6.15 2.32 -1.53
CA ASN A 28 6.09 3.08 -0.28
C ASN A 28 7.33 3.96 -0.06
N VAL A 29 8.53 3.40 -0.28
CA VAL A 29 9.78 4.15 -0.18
C VAL A 29 9.84 5.27 -1.23
N GLY A 30 9.46 4.98 -2.47
CA GLY A 30 9.43 5.97 -3.55
C GLY A 30 8.48 7.13 -3.27
N LEU A 31 7.27 6.84 -2.79
CA LEU A 31 6.29 7.86 -2.41
C LEU A 31 6.72 8.65 -1.16
N PHE A 32 7.43 8.04 -0.22
CA PHE A 32 8.02 8.76 0.91
C PHE A 32 9.10 9.74 0.47
N ILE A 33 9.99 9.33 -0.45
CA ILE A 33 10.98 10.23 -1.04
C ILE A 33 10.29 11.36 -1.79
N TRP A 34 9.22 11.07 -2.52
CA TRP A 34 8.42 12.10 -3.20
C TRP A 34 7.85 13.11 -2.20
N GLN A 35 7.23 12.66 -1.10
CA GLN A 35 6.71 13.54 -0.04
C GLN A 35 7.76 14.54 0.44
N ILE A 36 8.99 14.07 0.72
CA ILE A 36 10.11 14.92 1.14
C ILE A 36 10.47 15.96 0.08
N ILE A 37 10.63 15.53 -1.18
CA ILE A 37 11.01 16.43 -2.29
C ILE A 37 9.91 17.45 -2.58
N SER A 38 8.65 17.11 -2.30
CA SER A 38 7.50 18.02 -2.42
C SER A 38 7.34 18.98 -1.24
N GLY A 39 8.22 18.91 -0.25
CA GLY A 39 8.27 19.84 0.88
C GLY A 39 7.38 19.46 2.06
N VAL A 40 6.93 18.20 2.15
CA VAL A 40 6.23 17.70 3.35
C VAL A 40 7.23 17.61 4.50
N ASP A 41 6.91 18.23 5.63
CA ASP A 41 7.64 17.98 6.87
C ASP A 41 7.31 16.56 7.35
N ILE A 42 8.29 15.66 7.26
CA ILE A 42 8.08 14.26 7.66
C ILE A 42 8.09 14.07 9.18
N SER A 43 8.62 15.02 9.95
CA SER A 43 8.66 14.93 11.41
C SER A 43 7.39 15.47 12.04
N ASP A 44 6.79 16.50 11.44
CA ASP A 44 5.53 17.10 11.87
C ASP A 44 4.69 17.56 10.65
N PRO A 45 4.10 16.62 9.88
CA PRO A 45 3.34 16.96 8.69
C PRO A 45 2.07 17.71 9.05
N ALA A 46 1.80 18.81 8.34
CA ALA A 46 0.54 19.50 8.54
C ALA A 46 -0.63 18.63 8.06
N ILE A 47 -1.79 18.79 8.69
CA ILE A 47 -3.02 18.06 8.33
C ILE A 47 -3.36 18.23 6.84
N LYS A 48 -3.14 19.44 6.30
CA LYS A 48 -3.34 19.71 4.87
C LYS A 48 -2.47 18.83 3.97
N ASP A 49 -1.24 18.52 4.37
CA ASP A 49 -0.29 17.74 3.59
C ASP A 49 -0.71 16.27 3.64
N ALA A 50 -1.08 15.77 4.82
CA ALA A 50 -1.63 14.43 5.00
C ALA A 50 -2.90 14.23 4.13
N LEU A 51 -3.85 15.17 4.18
CA LEU A 51 -5.08 15.09 3.39
C LEU A 51 -4.80 15.18 1.88
N HIS A 52 -3.84 16.00 1.46
CA HIS A 52 -3.42 16.11 0.05
C HIS A 52 -2.83 14.79 -0.47
N TRP A 53 -2.05 14.11 0.37
CA TRP A 53 -1.47 12.80 0.07
C TRP A 53 -2.43 11.62 0.28
N GLY A 54 -3.71 11.89 0.54
CA GLY A 54 -4.74 10.84 0.61
C GLY A 54 -4.85 10.15 1.96
N ALA A 55 -4.34 10.74 3.05
CA ALA A 55 -4.59 10.22 4.39
C ALA A 55 -6.10 10.03 4.65
N ASP A 56 -6.42 9.00 5.42
CA ASP A 56 -7.79 8.69 5.78
C ASP A 56 -8.34 9.77 6.72
N PHE A 57 -9.53 10.25 6.39
CA PHE A 57 -10.23 11.23 7.22
C PHE A 57 -11.73 10.98 7.10
N THR A 58 -12.32 10.51 8.19
CA THR A 58 -13.69 9.98 8.24
C THR A 58 -14.71 10.84 7.50
N PRO A 59 -14.80 12.17 7.70
CA PRO A 59 -15.77 12.98 6.98
C PRO A 59 -15.63 12.87 5.46
N LEU A 60 -14.40 12.93 4.92
CA LEU A 60 -14.16 12.85 3.48
C LEU A 60 -14.33 11.43 2.93
N THR A 61 -13.86 10.43 3.66
CA THR A 61 -13.96 9.02 3.26
C THR A 61 -15.41 8.59 3.14
N PHE A 62 -16.28 9.04 4.05
CA PHE A 62 -17.72 8.76 4.00
C PHE A 62 -18.53 9.71 3.11
N SER A 63 -17.98 10.87 2.71
CA SER A 63 -18.70 11.88 1.91
C SER A 63 -18.33 11.89 0.43
N GLY A 64 -17.56 10.92 -0.07
CA GLY A 64 -17.29 10.78 -1.51
C GLY A 64 -15.83 10.56 -1.91
N GLN A 65 -14.92 10.32 -0.96
CA GLN A 65 -13.53 9.95 -1.25
C GLN A 65 -13.14 8.60 -0.60
N PRO A 66 -13.87 7.50 -0.85
CA PRO A 66 -13.58 6.18 -0.25
C PRO A 66 -12.19 5.64 -0.62
N GLU A 67 -11.61 6.09 -1.74
CA GLU A 67 -10.25 5.76 -2.17
C GLU A 67 -9.19 6.11 -1.12
N ARG A 68 -9.48 7.01 -0.16
CA ARG A 68 -8.61 7.34 0.98
C ARG A 68 -8.27 6.14 1.85
N LEU A 69 -9.14 5.13 1.91
CA LEU A 69 -8.83 3.87 2.61
C LEU A 69 -7.65 3.15 1.97
N PHE A 70 -7.51 3.25 0.65
CA PHE A 70 -6.42 2.63 -0.09
C PHE A 70 -5.19 3.54 -0.16
N THR A 71 -5.37 4.83 -0.47
CA THR A 71 -4.24 5.75 -0.65
C THR A 71 -3.53 6.06 0.67
N SER A 72 -4.24 6.05 1.80
CA SER A 72 -3.65 6.23 3.13
C SER A 72 -2.61 5.18 3.49
N MET A 73 -2.65 3.98 2.89
CA MET A 73 -1.64 2.94 3.09
C MET A 73 -0.24 3.36 2.62
N PHE A 74 -0.14 4.39 1.76
CA PHE A 74 1.10 4.82 1.14
C PHE A 74 1.64 6.15 1.68
N PHE A 75 0.81 6.93 2.36
CA PHE A 75 1.24 8.14 3.06
C PHE A 75 2.01 7.76 4.32
N HIS A 76 3.19 8.36 4.52
CA HIS A 76 4.08 8.00 5.63
C HIS A 76 4.69 9.26 6.24
N PHE A 77 4.66 9.34 7.56
CA PHE A 77 5.29 10.41 8.32
C PHE A 77 6.34 9.81 9.26
N GLY A 78 7.54 10.36 9.22
CA GLY A 78 8.65 9.92 10.04
C GLY A 78 9.35 8.68 9.48
N ILE A 79 10.68 8.71 9.57
CA ILE A 79 11.54 7.62 9.09
C ILE A 79 11.26 6.32 9.86
N ILE A 80 11.07 6.41 11.17
CA ILE A 80 10.81 5.23 12.02
C ILE A 80 9.48 4.56 11.65
N HIS A 81 8.43 5.33 11.38
CA HIS A 81 7.13 4.81 10.97
C HIS A 81 7.25 4.02 9.66
N LEU A 82 7.94 4.58 8.66
CA LEU A 82 8.20 3.90 7.39
C LEU A 82 9.00 2.62 7.61
N MET A 83 10.10 2.68 8.36
CA MET A 83 10.96 1.52 8.60
C MET A 83 10.20 0.37 9.27
N LEU A 84 9.38 0.64 10.27
CA LEU A 84 8.59 -0.38 10.96
C LEU A 84 7.53 -1.00 10.05
N ASN A 85 6.85 -0.20 9.21
CA ASN A 85 5.89 -0.72 8.24
C ASN A 85 6.56 -1.58 7.18
N MET A 86 7.70 -1.15 6.63
CA MET A 86 8.42 -1.93 5.61
C MET A 86 8.99 -3.21 6.20
N TRP A 87 9.47 -3.17 7.45
CA TRP A 87 9.90 -4.36 8.18
C TRP A 87 8.75 -5.35 8.39
N ALA A 88 7.59 -4.88 8.85
CA ALA A 88 6.41 -5.73 9.00
C ALA A 88 5.97 -6.32 7.65
N LEU A 89 5.92 -5.51 6.60
CA LEU A 89 5.56 -5.97 5.25
C LEU A 89 6.55 -7.00 4.71
N TYR A 90 7.86 -6.84 4.97
CA TYR A 90 8.88 -7.82 4.58
C TYR A 90 8.71 -9.16 5.30
N ILE A 91 8.44 -9.14 6.61
CA ILE A 91 8.29 -10.35 7.43
C ILE A 91 6.97 -11.07 7.13
N PHE A 92 5.86 -10.33 7.02
CA PHE A 92 4.52 -10.90 6.89
C PHE A 92 3.99 -11.00 5.46
N GLY A 93 4.60 -10.30 4.49
CA GLY A 93 4.10 -10.23 3.11
C GLY A 93 4.33 -11.50 2.27
N ASN A 94 5.05 -12.49 2.79
CA ASN A 94 5.30 -13.77 2.14
C ASN A 94 4.85 -14.98 3.00
N VAL A 95 3.98 -14.73 3.99
CA VAL A 95 3.35 -15.77 4.82
C VAL A 95 2.15 -16.37 4.10
#